data_AF-Q867X6-F1
#
_entry.id   AF-Q867X6-F1
#
_cell.length_a   1.000
_cell.length_b   1.000
_cell.length_c   1.000
_cell.angle_alpha   90.00
_cell.angle_beta   90.00
_cell.angle_gamma   90.00
#
_symmetry.space_group_name_H-M   'P 1'
#
loop_
_entity.id
_entity.type
_entity.pdbx_description
1 polymer ?
#
loop_
_entity_poly.entity_id
_entity_poly.type
_entity_poly.pdbx_seq_one_letter_code
_entity_poly.pdbx_strand_id
1 'polypeptide(L)'
;MGKFKLGNWAAMIGMAACWCLIAGGIMGIWYERRYIAIYSICVGGVLYPLLYPLSFLGPLKAIFHQYYVAAALMAGLSVLCYFLVPTMLAAMVMDISAVVFLISAIKGERGDFFDKQD
;
A
#
# COMPACT_ATOMS: atom_id res chain seq x y z
N MET A 1 -3.72 -26.87 1.75
CA MET A 1 -3.87 -25.43 1.42
C MET A 1 -2.53 -24.77 1.69
N GLY A 2 -1.87 -24.22 0.67
CA GLY A 2 -0.54 -23.60 0.84
C GLY A 2 -0.58 -22.55 1.95
N LYS A 3 0.43 -22.54 2.83
CA LYS A 3 0.55 -21.55 3.92
C LYS A 3 0.78 -20.16 3.30
N PHE A 4 -0.28 -19.52 2.83
CA PHE A 4 -0.21 -18.13 2.38
C PHE A 4 0.02 -17.26 3.62
N LYS A 5 1.16 -16.56 3.65
CA LYS A 5 1.44 -15.52 4.64
C LYS A 5 0.38 -14.43 4.50
N LEU A 6 -0.25 -14.01 5.61
CA LEU A 6 -1.19 -12.89 5.60
C LEU A 6 -0.53 -11.60 5.06
N GLY A 7 0.76 -11.43 5.34
CA GLY A 7 1.55 -10.33 4.79
C GLY A 7 1.55 -10.25 3.25
N ASN A 8 1.57 -11.39 2.55
CA ASN A 8 1.50 -11.39 1.08
C ASN A 8 0.13 -10.94 0.60
N TRP A 9 -0.92 -11.36 1.29
CA TRP A 9 -2.28 -10.96 0.95
C TRP A 9 -2.50 -9.45 1.19
N ALA A 10 -1.97 -8.92 2.31
CA ALA A 10 -1.96 -7.49 2.58
C ALA A 10 -1.22 -6.70 1.49
N ALA A 11 -0.06 -7.17 1.02
CA ALA A 11 0.68 -6.55 -0.07
C ALA A 11 -0.10 -6.56 -1.39
N MET A 12 -0.83 -7.64 -1.71
CA MET A 12 -1.70 -7.69 -2.89
C MET A 12 -2.85 -6.68 -2.83
N ILE A 13 -3.51 -6.56 -1.67
CA ILE A 13 -4.55 -5.54 -1.44
C ILE A 13 -3.95 -4.14 -1.59
N GLY A 14 -2.76 -3.93 -1.02
CA GLY A 14 -2.05 -2.66 -1.10
C GLY A 14 -1.70 -2.27 -2.54
N MET A 15 -1.21 -3.22 -3.34
CA MET A 15 -0.93 -2.99 -4.76
C MET A 15 -2.19 -2.67 -5.57
N ALA A 16 -3.33 -3.32 -5.26
CA ALA A 16 -4.61 -2.95 -5.85
C ALA A 16 -5.01 -1.52 -5.46
N ALA A 17 -4.82 -1.15 -4.20
CA ALA A 17 -5.05 0.21 -3.71
C ALA A 17 -4.19 1.25 -4.46
N CYS A 18 -2.93 0.94 -4.76
CA CYS A 18 -2.05 1.81 -5.55
C CYS A 18 -2.62 2.09 -6.95
N TRP A 19 -3.15 1.07 -7.63
CA TRP A 19 -3.82 1.26 -8.93
C TRP A 19 -5.08 2.10 -8.81
N CYS A 20 -5.88 1.87 -7.77
CA CYS A 20 -7.04 2.72 -7.48
C CYS A 20 -6.64 4.17 -7.17
N LEU A 21 -5.52 4.40 -6.48
CA LEU A 21 -5.00 5.74 -6.22
C LEU A 21 -4.56 6.44 -7.49
N ILE A 22 -3.88 5.74 -8.40
CA ILE A 22 -3.46 6.31 -9.68
C ILE A 22 -4.68 6.65 -10.52
N ALA A 23 -5.64 5.73 -10.66
CA ALA A 23 -6.86 5.96 -11.43
C ALA A 23 -7.72 7.09 -10.81
N GLY A 24 -7.94 7.04 -9.50
CA GLY A 24 -8.65 8.06 -8.73
C GLY A 24 -7.96 9.41 -8.76
N GLY A 25 -6.63 9.42 -8.71
CA GLY A 25 -5.81 10.61 -8.83
C GLY A 25 -5.90 11.21 -10.22
N ILE A 26 -5.84 10.42 -11.30
CA ILE A 26 -6.05 10.92 -12.67
C ILE A 26 -7.44 11.58 -12.79
N MET A 27 -8.51 10.92 -12.35
CA MET A 27 -9.86 11.50 -12.31
C MET A 27 -9.94 12.75 -11.43
N GLY A 28 -9.13 12.80 -10.37
CA GLY A 28 -9.04 13.92 -9.45
C GLY A 28 -8.43 15.20 -10.04
N ILE A 29 -7.68 15.12 -11.14
CA ILE A 29 -7.05 16.28 -11.79
C ILE A 29 -8.11 17.28 -12.29
N TRP A 30 -9.32 16.80 -12.59
CA TRP A 30 -10.44 17.65 -13.01
C TRP A 30 -11.14 18.38 -11.85
N TYR A 31 -10.83 18.06 -10.60
CA TYR A 31 -11.38 18.74 -9.42
C TYR A 31 -10.54 19.95 -9.02
N GLU A 32 -11.11 20.88 -8.25
CA GLU A 32 -10.41 22.08 -7.77
C GLU A 32 -9.17 21.74 -6.92
N ARG A 33 -9.24 20.67 -6.11
CA ARG A 33 -8.16 20.23 -5.22
C ARG A 33 -7.11 19.35 -5.94
N ARG A 34 -6.57 19.85 -7.05
CA ARG A 34 -5.61 19.14 -7.91
C ARG A 34 -4.36 18.64 -7.17
N TYR A 35 -3.93 19.32 -6.13
CA TYR A 35 -2.78 18.91 -5.34
C TYR A 35 -2.98 17.55 -4.65
N ILE A 36 -4.22 17.22 -4.24
CA ILE A 36 -4.57 15.92 -3.64
C ILE A 36 -4.53 14.81 -4.71
N ALA A 37 -4.99 15.14 -5.91
CA ALA A 37 -4.95 14.25 -7.06
C ALA A 37 -3.50 13.89 -7.44
N ILE A 38 -2.62 14.88 -7.53
CA ILE A 38 -1.19 14.69 -7.80
C ILE A 38 -0.54 13.87 -6.67
N TYR A 39 -0.82 14.22 -5.41
CA TYR A 39 -0.36 13.45 -4.25
C TYR A 39 -0.76 11.96 -4.35
N SER A 40 -2.01 11.67 -4.70
CA SER A 40 -2.52 10.31 -4.81
C SER A 40 -1.81 9.52 -5.91
N ILE A 41 -1.53 10.15 -7.06
CA ILE A 41 -0.74 9.54 -8.15
C ILE A 41 0.69 9.24 -7.67
N CYS A 42 1.35 10.20 -7.02
CA CYS A 42 2.70 10.02 -6.50
C CYS A 42 2.75 8.90 -5.45
N VAL A 43 1.81 8.88 -4.51
CA VAL A 43 1.71 7.83 -3.48
C VAL A 43 1.50 6.46 -4.12
N GLY A 44 0.54 6.34 -5.05
CA GLY A 44 0.31 5.07 -5.76
C GLY A 44 1.54 4.61 -6.54
N GLY A 45 2.21 5.52 -7.24
CA GLY A 45 3.42 5.23 -8.00
C GLY A 45 4.64 4.87 -7.16
N VAL A 46 4.79 5.43 -5.95
CA VAL A 46 5.91 5.14 -5.03
C VAL A 46 5.63 3.89 -4.19
N LEU A 47 4.39 3.70 -3.72
CA LEU A 47 4.02 2.53 -2.92
C LEU A 47 4.00 1.24 -3.73
N TYR A 48 3.60 1.29 -5.00
CA TYR A 48 3.56 0.11 -5.85
C TYR A 48 4.90 -0.66 -5.90
N PRO A 49 6.04 -0.03 -6.23
CA PRO A 49 7.34 -0.69 -6.23
C PRO A 49 7.85 -1.03 -4.82
N LEU A 50 7.35 -0.39 -3.75
CA LEU A 50 7.71 -0.73 -2.37
C LEU A 50 6.99 -1.99 -1.88
N LEU A 51 5.76 -2.24 -2.36
CA LEU A 51 4.97 -3.43 -2.01
C LEU A 51 5.30 -4.62 -2.90
N TYR A 52 5.73 -4.37 -4.13
CA TYR A 52 6.24 -5.39 -5.02
C TYR A 52 7.74 -5.60 -4.75
N PRO A 53 8.24 -6.84 -4.63
CA PRO A 53 9.64 -7.10 -4.29
C PRO A 53 10.56 -6.85 -5.50
N LEU A 54 10.75 -5.59 -5.90
CA LEU A 54 11.76 -5.21 -6.88
C LEU A 54 13.14 -5.36 -6.26
N SER A 55 13.98 -6.20 -6.86
CA SER A 55 15.34 -6.50 -6.39
C SER A 55 16.23 -5.26 -6.23
N PHE A 56 15.95 -4.19 -6.97
CA PHE A 56 16.72 -2.95 -6.94
C PHE A 56 16.55 -2.15 -5.64
N LEU A 57 15.49 -2.39 -4.85
CA LEU A 57 15.18 -1.61 -3.66
C LEU A 57 15.87 -2.12 -2.37
N GLY A 58 16.88 -2.99 -2.47
CA GLY A 58 17.60 -3.68 -1.39
C GLY A 58 17.44 -3.12 0.05
N PRO A 59 18.04 -1.98 0.39
CA PRO A 59 17.98 -1.43 1.76
C PRO A 59 16.59 -0.89 2.13
N LEU A 60 15.84 -0.36 1.16
CA LEU A 60 14.45 0.08 1.38
C LEU A 60 13.55 -1.13 1.64
N LYS A 61 13.76 -2.25 0.95
CA LYS A 61 13.04 -3.52 1.17
C LYS A 61 13.07 -3.92 2.64
N ALA A 62 14.24 -3.88 3.28
CA ALA A 62 14.42 -4.32 4.66
C ALA A 62 13.63 -3.49 5.69
N ILE A 63 13.45 -2.18 5.42
CA ILE A 63 12.72 -1.28 6.31
C ILE A 63 11.23 -1.38 6.03
N PHE A 64 10.83 -1.29 4.75
CA PHE A 64 9.42 -1.23 4.36
C PHE A 64 8.71 -2.57 4.43
N HIS A 65 9.43 -3.69 4.41
CA HIS A 65 8.80 -4.99 4.59
C HIS A 65 8.52 -5.35 6.05
N GLN A 66 8.97 -4.53 7.01
CA GLN A 66 8.50 -4.67 8.39
C GLN A 66 7.01 -4.35 8.46
N TYR A 67 6.18 -5.31 8.88
CA TYR A 67 4.73 -5.17 8.85
C TYR A 67 4.20 -3.98 9.65
N TYR A 68 4.85 -3.61 10.76
CA TYR A 68 4.49 -2.40 11.51
C TYR A 68 4.74 -1.13 10.71
N VAL A 69 5.87 -1.05 9.99
CA VAL A 69 6.22 0.09 9.14
C VAL A 69 5.28 0.15 7.94
N ALA A 70 5.01 -0.99 7.29
CA ALA A 70 4.07 -1.07 6.18
C ALA A 70 2.65 -0.64 6.61
N ALA A 71 2.17 -1.10 7.77
CA ALA A 71 0.87 -0.70 8.31
C ALA A 71 0.80 0.80 8.57
N ALA A 72 1.80 1.35 9.26
CA ALA A 72 1.87 2.79 9.57
C ALA A 72 1.97 3.63 8.29
N LEU A 73 2.74 3.19 7.30
CA LEU A 73 2.88 3.87 6.02
C LEU A 73 1.56 3.89 5.24
N MET A 74 0.87 2.76 5.16
CA MET A 74 -0.41 2.65 4.45
C MET A 74 -1.49 3.51 5.11
N ALA A 75 -1.63 3.41 6.44
CA ALA A 75 -2.61 4.20 7.19
C ALA A 75 -2.26 5.70 7.19
N GLY A 76 -0.97 6.06 7.25
CA GLY A 76 -0.54 7.46 7.22
C GLY A 76 -0.76 8.12 5.86
N LEU A 77 -0.44 7.41 4.79
CA LEU A 77 -0.56 7.95 3.43
C LEU A 77 -2.02 7.99 2.93
N SER A 78 -2.91 7.16 3.49
CA SER A 78 -4.34 7.14 3.13
C SER A 78 -5.11 8.38 3.59
N VAL A 79 -4.69 9.04 4.70
CA VAL A 79 -5.42 10.15 5.32
C VAL A 79 -5.77 11.26 4.33
N LEU A 80 -4.79 11.69 3.52
CA LEU A 80 -5.02 12.78 2.57
C LEU A 80 -5.93 12.37 1.40
N CYS A 81 -6.00 11.07 1.09
CA CYS A 81 -6.79 10.53 -0.01
C CYS A 81 -8.30 10.53 0.30
N TYR A 82 -8.71 10.70 1.56
CA TYR A 82 -10.12 10.84 1.96
C TYR A 82 -10.75 12.19 1.59
N PHE A 83 -9.94 13.23 1.37
CA PHE A 83 -10.44 14.59 1.08
C PHE A 83 -10.87 14.79 -0.39
N LEU A 84 -10.79 13.75 -1.22
CA LEU A 84 -11.16 13.80 -2.63
C LEU A 84 -11.96 12.53 -2.97
N VAL A 85 -13.19 12.70 -3.45
CA VAL A 85 -14.15 11.61 -3.73
C VAL A 85 -13.54 10.47 -4.57
N PRO A 86 -12.90 10.72 -5.74
CA PRO A 86 -12.34 9.64 -6.56
C PRO A 86 -11.21 8.85 -5.90
N THR A 87 -10.53 9.39 -4.89
CA THR A 87 -9.42 8.70 -4.19
C THR A 87 -9.87 8.06 -2.88
N MET A 88 -11.09 8.33 -2.42
CA MET A 88 -11.64 7.82 -1.16
C MET A 88 -11.72 6.29 -1.14
N LEU A 89 -12.14 5.67 -2.25
CA LEU A 89 -12.18 4.21 -2.35
C LEU A 89 -10.78 3.61 -2.17
N ALA A 90 -9.77 4.22 -2.80
CA ALA A 90 -8.40 3.77 -2.68
C ALA A 90 -7.88 3.91 -1.24
N ALA A 91 -8.23 5.00 -0.56
CA ALA A 91 -7.92 5.22 0.85
C ALA A 91 -8.50 4.11 1.75
N MET A 92 -9.77 3.73 1.54
CA MET A 92 -10.41 2.63 2.26
C MET A 92 -9.68 1.30 2.03
N VAL A 93 -9.28 1.01 0.80
CA VAL A 93 -8.54 -0.24 0.48
C VAL A 93 -7.14 -0.22 1.08
N MET A 94 -6.47 0.94 1.14
CA MET A 94 -5.19 1.10 1.84
C MET A 94 -5.34 0.85 3.34
N ASP A 95 -6.39 1.36 3.97
CA ASP A 95 -6.63 1.13 5.40
C ASP A 95 -6.91 -0.34 5.70
N ILE A 96 -7.65 -1.03 4.82
CA ILE A 96 -7.83 -2.48 4.91
C ILE A 96 -6.46 -3.19 4.83
N SER A 97 -5.62 -2.82 3.86
CA SER A 97 -4.25 -3.36 3.75
C SER A 97 -3.43 -3.09 5.01
N ALA A 98 -3.53 -1.89 5.58
CA ALA A 98 -2.85 -1.49 6.82
C ALA A 98 -3.27 -2.37 8.01
N VAL A 99 -4.59 -2.63 8.15
CA VAL A 99 -5.12 -3.52 9.19
C VAL A 99 -4.61 -4.95 9.02
N VAL A 100 -4.59 -5.47 7.80
CA VAL A 100 -4.08 -6.82 7.55
C VAL A 100 -2.57 -6.90 7.84
N PHE A 101 -1.79 -5.88 7.48
CA PHE A 101 -0.37 -5.80 7.86
C PHE A 101 -0.20 -5.77 9.38
N LEU A 102 -0.99 -4.98 10.10
CA LEU A 102 -0.94 -4.93 11.55
C LEU A 102 -1.26 -6.29 12.19
N ILE A 103 -2.28 -6.99 11.70
CA ILE A 103 -2.61 -8.35 12.17
C ILE A 103 -1.47 -9.33 11.86
N SER A 104 -0.82 -9.20 10.71
CA SER A 104 0.33 -10.03 10.31
C SER A 104 1.54 -9.77 11.22
N ALA A 105 1.74 -8.51 11.61
CA ALA A 105 2.76 -8.08 12.55
C ALA A 105 2.53 -8.67 13.96
N ILE A 106 1.29 -8.60 14.46
CA ILE A 106 0.92 -9.15 15.78
C ILE A 106 1.07 -10.68 15.81
N LYS A 107 0.80 -11.35 14.69
CA LYS A 107 1.01 -12.81 14.54
C LYS A 107 2.48 -13.21 14.46
N GLY A 108 3.41 -12.25 14.40
CA GLY A 108 4.85 -12.53 14.32
C GLY A 108 5.27 -13.15 12.98
N GLU A 109 4.51 -12.92 11.90
CA GLU A 109 5.00 -13.28 10.57
C GLU A 109 6.31 -12.51 10.29
N ARG A 110 7.23 -13.09 9.53
CA ARG A 110 8.44 -12.37 9.07
C ARG A 110 8.13 -11.51 7.85
N GLY A 111 8.63 -10.29 7.90
CA GLY A 111 8.49 -9.24 6.88
C GLY A 111 9.28 -9.51 5.60
N ASP A 112 8.95 -10.59 4.90
CA ASP A 112 9.42 -10.81 3.54
C ASP A 112 8.23 -11.21 2.68
N PHE A 113 7.72 -10.22 1.94
CA PHE A 113 6.66 -10.40 0.97
C PHE A 113 7.14 -11.29 -0.18
N PHE A 114 6.34 -12.26 -0.56
CA PHE A 114 6.56 -13.16 -1.70
C PHE A 114 7.86 -13.97 -1.68
N ASP A 115 8.47 -14.18 -0.50
CA ASP A 115 9.51 -15.21 -0.39
C ASP A 115 8.96 -16.55 -0.87
N LYS A 116 9.55 -17.07 -1.94
CA LYS A 116 9.34 -18.44 -2.36
C LYS A 116 9.86 -19.32 -1.22
N GLN A 117 8.98 -20.16 -0.67
CA GLN A 117 9.46 -21.37 -0.02
C GLN A 117 9.94 -22.28 -1.15
N ASP A 118 11.22 -22.15 -1.51
CA ASP A 118 11.95 -23.25 -2.12
C ASP A 118 12.13 -24.35 -1.06
#